data_AF-A0A8C0BPW1-F1
#
_entry.id   AF-A0A8C0BPW1-F1
#
_cell.length_a   1.000
_cell.length_b   1.000
_cell.length_c   1.000
_cell.angle_alpha   90.00
_cell.angle_beta   90.00
_cell.angle_gamma   90.00
#
_symmetry.space_group_name_H-M   'P 1'
#
loop_
_entity.id
_entity.type
_entity.pdbx_description
1 polymer ?
#
loop_
_entity_poly.entity_id
_entity_poly.type
_entity_poly.pdbx_seq_one_letter_code
_entity_poly.pdbx_strand_id
1 'polypeptide(L)'
;MWLGSLKQGMSHPLKSDAGMGHMRTNISSSTPEYLKEALGMKKPKHSRSSNNGYIPGTPDYKEKEDMYDEIIELKKTIQAQKNEGDRMKTKLRRLEEENYRKDKQIEQLLDPSRGSELARALSEKMTDNGWVVSGLKQKILKLEQQCKEKDNTINKFQADVKTTNLEEMRIAMETYYEEVHRLQLLLAKSETMRKNTEGRDTQKRLKALNAAVLRLSRNIKELQNENRRLKEDLDHVLSSSPPSNKTKNYSEWSRQRLVRRISELEKKVCAMENTRVSSADSESSQLLAVSSLPSVDLDHPASQPVDRVEECRRLQGLVKKLKSDRKALQNLLLNKESGIKQLLQAKAEVELELQKWQNKVEEKSTEEQTLSEEIQNLTQKVGKLESKLEQEKSQIAEDTMEKLNKSSPVCTVKGEEDHRKEQAAKIIQRQWKMYR
;
A
#
# COMPACT_ATOMS: atom_id res chain seq x y z
N MET A 1 2.85 27.35 11.88
CA MET A 1 1.46 27.77 12.13
C MET A 1 1.33 28.16 13.59
N TRP A 2 1.30 29.46 13.87
CA TRP A 2 1.24 30.01 15.24
C TRP A 2 -0.22 30.31 15.59
N LEU A 3 -0.75 29.65 16.62
CA LEU A 3 -2.08 29.90 17.16
C LEU A 3 -1.97 31.00 18.22
N GLY A 4 -2.40 32.20 17.86
CA GLY A 4 -2.46 33.37 18.74
C GLY A 4 -3.65 33.28 19.71
N SER A 5 -3.33 33.40 20.99
CA SER A 5 -4.24 33.40 22.13
C SER A 5 -5.12 34.66 22.15
N LEU A 6 -6.44 34.47 22.24
CA LEU A 6 -7.43 35.51 22.49
C LEU A 6 -7.41 35.88 23.98
N LYS A 7 -6.78 37.00 24.34
CA LYS A 7 -6.91 37.62 25.67
C LYS A 7 -8.06 38.63 25.65
N GLN A 8 -9.15 38.25 26.33
CA GLN A 8 -10.31 39.09 26.59
C GLN A 8 -9.95 40.16 27.63
N GLY A 9 -10.17 41.42 27.26
CA GLY A 9 -9.86 42.60 28.05
C GLY A 9 -10.78 42.78 29.26
N MET A 10 -10.13 43.18 30.36
CA MET A 10 -10.66 43.47 31.68
C MET A 10 -11.77 44.54 31.64
N SER A 11 -12.96 44.20 32.14
CA SER A 11 -14.03 45.15 32.45
C SER A 11 -13.67 45.96 33.70
N HIS A 12 -13.49 47.28 33.56
CA HIS A 12 -13.53 48.21 34.68
C HIS A 12 -14.98 48.57 35.01
N PRO A 13 -15.49 48.34 36.24
CA PRO A 13 -16.77 48.86 36.66
C PRO A 13 -16.62 50.34 37.02
N LEU A 14 -17.29 51.20 36.27
CA LEU A 14 -17.55 52.58 36.64
C LEU A 14 -18.40 52.58 37.93
N LYS A 15 -17.73 52.78 39.06
CA LYS A 15 -18.39 53.19 40.31
C LYS A 15 -18.97 54.59 40.10
N SER A 16 -20.26 54.65 39.84
CA SER A 16 -21.07 55.86 40.03
C SER A 16 -21.17 56.12 41.53
N ASP A 17 -20.32 57.00 42.05
CA ASP A 17 -20.51 57.64 43.35
C ASP A 17 -21.63 58.68 43.20
N ALA A 18 -22.86 58.20 43.22
CA ALA A 18 -24.02 59.04 43.46
C ALA A 18 -23.96 59.44 44.93
N GLY A 19 -23.24 60.53 45.22
CA GLY A 19 -23.31 61.23 46.49
C GLY A 19 -24.74 61.67 46.72
N MET A 20 -25.48 60.81 47.43
CA MET A 20 -26.82 61.06 47.95
C MET A 20 -26.72 62.14 49.04
N GLY A 21 -26.52 63.38 48.59
CA GLY A 21 -26.72 64.56 49.42
C GLY A 21 -28.15 64.51 49.93
N HIS A 22 -28.31 64.58 51.24
CA HIS A 22 -29.59 64.55 51.94
C HIS A 22 -30.55 65.60 51.37
N MET A 23 -31.35 65.22 50.37
CA MET A 23 -32.56 65.94 50.03
C MET A 23 -33.54 65.64 51.15
N ARG A 24 -33.51 66.49 52.18
CA ARG A 24 -34.51 66.53 53.23
C ARG A 24 -35.86 66.68 52.53
N THR A 25 -36.59 65.58 52.45
CA THR A 25 -37.94 65.49 51.90
C THR A 25 -38.90 66.26 52.82
N ASN A 26 -38.89 67.58 52.72
CA ASN A 26 -40.01 68.38 53.18
C ASN A 26 -41.06 68.37 52.07
N ILE A 27 -42.09 67.56 52.31
CA ILE A 27 -43.31 67.46 51.50
C ILE A 27 -43.78 68.90 51.21
N SER A 28 -43.77 69.26 49.92
CA SER A 28 -44.14 70.59 49.43
C SER A 28 -45.60 70.86 49.75
N SER A 29 -45.83 71.62 50.79
CA SER A 29 -47.09 72.31 50.97
C SER A 29 -47.10 73.58 50.12
N SER A 30 -48.15 73.77 49.33
CA SER A 30 -48.35 74.89 48.39
C SER A 30 -48.26 76.31 48.99
N THR A 31 -48.07 76.44 50.29
CA THR A 31 -47.92 77.72 50.99
C THR A 31 -46.49 77.80 51.54
N PRO A 32 -45.67 78.78 51.11
CA PRO A 32 -44.31 79.01 51.61
C PRO A 32 -44.22 79.03 53.14
N GLU A 33 -43.11 78.55 53.68
CA GLU A 33 -42.89 78.37 55.13
C GLU A 33 -43.19 79.66 55.92
N TYR A 34 -42.75 80.82 55.41
CA TYR A 34 -42.98 82.14 56.01
C TYR A 34 -44.47 82.56 56.02
N LEU A 35 -45.24 82.17 55.01
CA LEU A 35 -46.67 82.48 54.94
C LEU A 35 -47.48 81.59 55.89
N LYS A 36 -47.06 80.34 56.10
CA LYS A 36 -47.72 79.44 57.05
C LYS A 36 -47.59 79.90 58.49
N GLU A 37 -46.46 80.51 58.82
CA GLU A 37 -46.19 81.13 60.11
C GLU A 37 -47.01 82.42 60.29
N ALA A 38 -47.01 83.30 59.29
CA ALA A 38 -47.80 84.54 59.31
C ALA A 38 -49.31 84.30 59.45
N LEU A 39 -49.83 83.21 58.89
CA LEU A 39 -51.26 82.84 58.99
C LEU A 39 -51.60 82.03 60.24
N GLY A 40 -50.64 81.81 61.16
CA GLY A 40 -50.86 81.04 62.40
C GLY A 40 -51.13 79.55 62.18
N MET A 41 -50.90 79.03 60.97
CA MET A 41 -51.23 77.65 60.59
C MET A 41 -50.20 76.61 61.09
N LYS A 42 -49.05 77.06 61.63
CA LYS A 42 -47.98 76.20 62.15
C LYS A 42 -47.32 76.88 63.35
N LYS A 43 -47.07 76.14 64.43
CA LYS A 43 -46.29 76.67 65.57
C LYS A 43 -44.80 76.73 65.21
N PRO A 44 -44.08 77.81 65.61
CA PRO A 44 -42.65 77.91 65.41
C PRO A 44 -41.90 76.79 66.11
N LYS A 45 -40.90 76.20 65.43
CA LYS A 45 -40.08 75.09 65.97
C LYS A 45 -38.84 75.56 66.75
N HIS A 46 -38.63 76.87 66.86
CA HIS A 46 -37.39 77.48 67.31
C HIS A 46 -37.62 78.34 68.58
N SER A 47 -38.49 77.91 69.49
CA SER A 47 -38.67 78.62 70.76
C SER A 47 -37.75 78.05 71.84
N ARG A 48 -36.59 78.67 72.03
CA ARG A 48 -35.82 78.53 73.28
C ARG A 48 -36.54 79.34 74.37
N SER A 49 -37.50 78.70 75.02
CA SER A 49 -38.14 79.06 76.30
C SER A 49 -38.00 80.53 76.74
N SER A 50 -38.83 81.41 76.18
CA SER A 50 -39.16 82.72 76.78
C SER A 50 -40.62 82.67 77.22
N ASN A 51 -40.86 82.93 78.51
CA ASN A 51 -42.12 82.76 79.22
C ASN A 51 -43.19 83.82 78.87
N ASN A 52 -43.41 84.10 77.59
CA ASN A 52 -44.46 85.02 77.14
C ASN A 52 -45.22 84.41 75.95
N GLY A 53 -46.56 84.38 76.05
CA GLY A 53 -47.43 83.58 75.19
C GLY A 53 -47.35 83.90 73.69
N TYR A 54 -47.27 82.84 72.88
CA TYR A 54 -47.34 82.91 71.42
C TYR A 54 -48.70 83.48 70.95
N ILE A 55 -48.67 84.56 70.17
CA ILE A 55 -49.86 85.18 69.55
C ILE A 55 -49.95 84.74 68.09
N PRO A 56 -50.97 83.95 67.69
CA PRO A 56 -51.19 83.57 66.31
C PRO A 56 -51.39 84.81 65.40
N GLY A 57 -50.67 84.89 64.29
CA GLY A 57 -50.76 85.99 63.32
C GLY A 57 -49.58 86.98 63.33
N THR A 58 -48.71 86.89 64.33
CA THR A 58 -47.47 87.67 64.39
C THR A 58 -46.32 86.79 63.90
N PRO A 59 -45.55 87.17 62.86
CA PRO A 59 -44.42 86.39 62.41
C PRO A 59 -43.43 86.19 63.56
N ASP A 60 -43.13 84.94 63.88
CA ASP A 60 -42.08 84.61 64.84
C ASP A 60 -40.74 84.79 64.14
N TYR A 61 -40.23 86.02 64.18
CA TYR A 61 -38.90 86.29 63.67
C TYR A 61 -37.90 85.48 64.49
N LYS A 62 -37.00 84.79 63.80
CA LYS A 62 -35.86 84.13 64.43
C LYS A 62 -35.14 85.12 65.35
N GLU A 63 -34.62 84.61 66.46
CA GLU A 63 -33.81 85.42 67.38
C GLU A 63 -32.66 86.09 66.60
N LYS A 64 -32.20 87.26 67.05
CA LYS A 64 -31.19 88.02 66.29
C LYS A 64 -29.92 87.19 66.06
N GLU A 65 -29.55 86.39 67.05
CA GLU A 65 -28.44 85.45 67.07
C GLU A 65 -28.60 84.38 65.97
N ASP A 66 -29.76 83.73 65.87
CA ASP A 66 -30.06 82.71 64.86
C ASP A 66 -30.02 83.30 63.43
N MET A 67 -30.46 84.54 63.24
CA MET A 67 -30.37 85.22 61.95
C MET A 67 -28.91 85.49 61.55
N TYR A 68 -28.05 85.86 62.49
CA TYR A 68 -26.62 86.05 62.21
C TYR A 68 -25.95 84.74 61.83
N ASP A 69 -26.25 83.65 62.52
CA ASP A 69 -25.73 82.31 62.21
C ASP A 69 -26.16 81.85 60.82
N GLU A 70 -27.43 82.03 60.45
CA GLU A 70 -27.92 81.73 59.09
C GLU A 70 -27.24 82.58 58.03
N ILE A 71 -27.01 83.88 58.27
CA ILE A 71 -26.26 84.74 57.35
C ILE A 71 -24.82 84.22 57.18
N ILE A 72 -24.18 83.77 58.26
CA ILE A 72 -22.83 83.19 58.21
C ILE A 72 -22.85 81.88 57.40
N GLU A 73 -23.82 81.00 57.63
CA GLU A 73 -23.98 79.75 56.88
C GLU A 73 -24.27 79.99 55.39
N LEU A 74 -25.15 80.94 55.07
CA LEU A 74 -25.44 81.33 53.69
C LEU A 74 -24.21 81.92 53.01
N LYS A 75 -23.43 82.77 53.68
CA LYS A 75 -22.16 83.28 53.15
C LYS A 75 -21.16 82.15 52.89
N LYS A 76 -21.03 81.19 53.82
CA LYS A 76 -20.20 79.99 53.63
C LYS A 76 -20.66 79.18 52.43
N THR A 77 -21.98 78.99 52.27
CA THR A 77 -22.58 78.24 51.16
C THR A 77 -22.36 78.94 49.82
N ILE A 78 -22.57 80.25 49.75
CA ILE A 78 -22.30 81.06 48.55
C ILE A 78 -20.81 80.96 48.17
N GLN A 79 -19.91 81.07 49.15
CA GLN A 79 -18.48 80.95 48.89
C GLN A 79 -18.10 79.54 48.44
N ALA A 80 -18.68 78.49 49.03
CA ALA A 80 -18.49 77.11 48.61
C ALA A 80 -18.99 76.89 47.18
N GLN A 81 -20.17 77.40 46.83
CA GLN A 81 -20.72 77.33 45.47
C GLN A 81 -19.86 78.11 44.46
N LYS A 82 -19.31 79.27 44.84
CA LYS A 82 -18.37 80.02 44.01
C LYS A 82 -17.10 79.24 43.73
N ASN A 83 -16.48 78.68 44.78
CA ASN A 83 -15.28 77.84 44.65
C ASN A 83 -15.56 76.61 43.78
N GLU A 84 -16.73 76.00 43.92
CA GLU A 84 -17.18 74.89 43.09
C GLU A 84 -17.38 75.29 41.62
N GLY A 85 -17.96 76.47 41.38
CA GLY A 85 -18.07 77.07 40.04
C GLY A 85 -16.71 77.27 39.37
N ASP A 86 -15.73 77.81 40.10
CA ASP A 86 -14.36 78.01 39.59
C ASP A 86 -13.66 76.66 39.29
N ARG A 87 -13.90 75.65 40.14
CA ARG A 87 -13.42 74.28 39.92
C ARG A 87 -14.01 73.68 38.64
N MET A 88 -15.32 73.78 38.45
CA MET A 88 -16.03 73.27 37.28
C MET A 88 -15.61 73.98 36.00
N LYS A 89 -15.44 75.31 36.04
CA LYS A 89 -14.92 76.11 34.92
C LYS A 89 -13.55 75.63 34.46
N THR A 90 -12.67 75.32 35.41
CA THR A 90 -11.33 74.79 35.10
C THR A 90 -11.40 73.38 34.51
N LYS A 91 -12.27 72.51 35.03
CA LYS A 91 -12.47 71.16 34.48
C LYS A 91 -13.01 71.21 33.06
N LEU A 92 -13.95 72.11 32.79
CA LEU A 92 -14.57 72.30 31.48
C LEU A 92 -13.51 72.70 30.44
N ARG A 93 -12.69 73.71 30.75
CA ARG A 93 -11.58 74.14 29.88
C ARG A 93 -10.61 73.01 29.52
N ARG A 94 -10.22 72.17 30.49
CA ARG A 94 -9.32 71.03 30.22
C ARG A 94 -9.95 70.00 29.28
N LEU A 95 -11.24 69.71 29.47
CA LEU A 95 -11.98 68.78 28.62
C LEU A 95 -12.13 69.33 27.20
N GLU A 96 -12.40 70.62 27.03
CA GLU A 96 -12.44 71.28 25.72
C GLU A 96 -11.09 71.17 24.99
N GLU A 97 -9.98 71.42 25.68
CA GLU A 97 -8.63 71.30 25.12
C GLU A 97 -8.26 69.85 24.75
N GLU A 98 -8.74 68.86 25.51
CA GLU A 98 -8.59 67.43 25.16
C GLU A 98 -9.46 67.06 23.95
N ASN A 99 -10.70 67.54 23.91
CA ASN A 99 -11.63 67.26 22.82
C ASN A 99 -11.10 67.83 21.51
N TYR A 100 -10.62 69.08 21.53
CA TYR A 100 -9.96 69.71 20.39
C TYR A 100 -8.75 68.91 19.86
N ARG A 101 -7.97 68.28 20.76
CA ARG A 101 -6.86 67.40 20.35
C ARG A 101 -7.35 66.11 19.70
N LYS A 102 -8.42 65.49 20.22
CA LYS A 102 -9.01 64.28 19.64
C LYS A 102 -9.65 64.57 18.27
N ASP A 103 -10.35 65.69 18.13
CA ASP A 103 -10.95 66.12 16.87
C ASP A 103 -9.88 66.28 15.78
N LYS A 104 -8.72 66.87 16.11
CA LYS A 104 -7.58 66.92 15.18
C LYS A 104 -7.04 65.55 14.78
N GLN A 105 -7.01 64.57 15.70
CA GLN A 105 -6.59 63.21 15.36
C GLN A 105 -7.60 62.52 14.45
N ILE A 106 -8.89 62.75 14.69
CA ILE A 106 -9.97 62.25 13.84
C ILE A 106 -9.85 62.85 12.44
N GLU A 107 -9.67 64.17 12.31
CA GLU A 107 -9.43 64.83 11.02
C GLU A 107 -8.24 64.24 10.27
N GLN A 108 -7.12 63.96 10.96
CA GLN A 108 -5.94 63.34 10.35
C GLN A 108 -6.16 61.90 9.87
N LEU A 109 -7.00 61.12 10.57
CA LEU A 109 -7.34 59.76 10.18
C LEU A 109 -8.37 59.73 9.05
N LEU A 110 -9.23 60.75 8.98
CA LEU A 110 -10.23 60.91 7.94
C LEU A 110 -9.68 61.59 6.68
N ASP A 111 -8.45 62.11 6.71
CA ASP A 111 -7.79 62.71 5.54
C ASP A 111 -7.64 61.68 4.40
N PRO A 112 -8.34 61.88 3.27
CA PRO A 112 -8.31 60.96 2.13
C PRO A 112 -6.92 60.80 1.52
N SER A 113 -6.03 61.79 1.66
CA SER A 113 -4.68 61.75 1.10
C SER A 113 -3.80 60.67 1.77
N ARG A 114 -3.93 60.52 3.10
CA ARG A 114 -3.25 59.47 3.88
C ARG A 114 -3.80 58.08 3.60
N GLY A 115 -5.11 57.96 3.42
CA GLY A 115 -5.76 56.70 3.05
C GLY A 115 -5.32 56.21 1.66
N SER A 116 -5.13 57.14 0.72
CA SER A 116 -4.67 56.83 -0.65
C SER A 116 -3.27 56.20 -0.67
N GLU A 117 -2.33 56.68 0.14
CA GLU A 117 -0.96 56.14 0.19
C GLU A 117 -0.90 54.73 0.78
N LEU A 118 -1.64 54.49 1.87
CA LEU A 118 -1.79 53.16 2.47
C LEU A 118 -2.46 52.17 1.50
N ALA A 119 -3.50 52.61 0.81
CA ALA A 119 -4.18 51.79 -0.21
C ALA A 119 -3.25 51.47 -1.38
N ARG A 120 -2.42 52.42 -1.83
CA ARG A 120 -1.43 52.20 -2.89
C ARG A 120 -0.37 51.16 -2.50
N ALA A 121 0.21 51.31 -1.31
CA ALA A 121 1.24 50.40 -0.82
C ALA A 121 0.69 48.97 -0.60
N LEU A 122 -0.55 48.85 -0.13
CA LEU A 122 -1.23 47.55 -0.04
C LEU A 122 -1.55 46.97 -1.42
N SER A 123 -2.00 47.78 -2.37
CA SER A 123 -2.29 47.34 -3.73
C SER A 123 -1.04 46.83 -4.45
N GLU A 124 0.09 47.53 -4.31
CA GLU A 124 1.37 47.16 -4.92
C GLU A 124 1.89 45.81 -4.37
N LYS A 125 1.81 45.62 -3.05
CA LYS A 125 2.14 44.35 -2.41
C LYS A 125 1.18 43.21 -2.78
N MET A 126 -0.10 43.54 -3.00
CA MET A 126 -1.10 42.56 -3.46
C MET A 126 -0.90 42.16 -4.92
N THR A 127 -0.45 43.06 -5.79
CA THR A 127 -0.12 42.74 -7.19
C THR A 127 1.05 41.76 -7.28
N ASP A 128 2.13 41.98 -6.52
CA ASP A 128 3.29 41.06 -6.50
C ASP A 128 2.92 39.67 -5.98
N ASN A 129 2.15 39.62 -4.88
CA ASN A 129 1.62 38.35 -4.35
C ASN A 129 0.61 37.70 -5.31
N GLY A 130 -0.14 38.49 -6.08
CA GLY A 130 -1.12 38.02 -7.05
C GLY A 130 -0.50 37.20 -8.18
N TRP A 131 0.68 37.60 -8.67
CA TRP A 131 1.43 36.84 -9.67
C TRP A 131 1.92 35.49 -9.12
N VAL A 132 2.46 35.47 -7.90
CA VAL A 132 2.90 34.24 -7.24
C VAL A 132 1.72 33.29 -7.02
N VAL A 133 0.60 33.80 -6.50
CA VAL A 133 -0.62 33.01 -6.28
C VAL A 133 -1.17 32.46 -7.60
N SER A 134 -1.15 33.26 -8.66
CA SER A 134 -1.62 32.83 -9.99
C SER A 134 -0.71 31.75 -10.59
N GLY A 135 0.61 31.90 -10.44
CA GLY A 135 1.59 30.88 -10.84
C GLY A 135 1.43 29.57 -10.06
N LEU A 136 1.21 29.64 -8.75
CA LEU A 136 0.92 28.47 -7.91
C LEU A 136 -0.39 27.79 -8.32
N LYS A 137 -1.46 28.55 -8.58
CA LYS A 137 -2.73 28.00 -9.08
C LYS A 137 -2.56 27.27 -10.40
N GLN A 138 -1.82 27.84 -11.36
CA GLN A 138 -1.53 27.17 -12.64
C GLN A 138 -0.69 25.91 -12.44
N LYS A 139 0.29 25.92 -11.53
CA LYS A 139 1.12 24.75 -11.22
C LYS A 139 0.30 23.63 -10.59
N ILE A 140 -0.58 23.96 -9.64
CA ILE A 140 -1.51 23.01 -9.02
C ILE A 140 -2.40 22.37 -10.08
N LEU A 141 -3.02 23.17 -10.96
CA LEU A 141 -3.91 22.67 -12.01
C LEU A 141 -3.19 21.71 -12.98
N LYS A 142 -1.94 22.00 -13.33
CA LYS A 142 -1.10 21.09 -14.14
C LYS A 142 -0.77 19.78 -13.41
N LEU A 143 -0.46 19.85 -12.11
CA LEU A 143 -0.17 18.66 -11.31
C LEU A 143 -1.42 17.80 -11.12
N GLU A 144 -2.58 18.41 -10.88
CA GLU A 144 -3.86 17.72 -10.80
C GLU A 144 -4.18 16.98 -12.11
N GLN A 145 -3.99 17.66 -13.25
CA GLN A 145 -4.18 17.05 -14.56
C GLN A 145 -3.21 15.85 -14.77
N GLN A 146 -1.93 16.00 -14.41
CA GLN A 146 -0.97 14.89 -14.48
C GLN A 146 -1.34 13.71 -13.57
N CYS A 147 -1.80 13.98 -12.35
CA CYS A 147 -2.25 12.92 -11.44
C CYS A 147 -3.45 12.18 -12.04
N LYS A 148 -4.43 12.90 -12.58
CA LYS A 148 -5.60 12.31 -13.24
C LYS A 148 -5.21 11.47 -14.46
N GLU A 149 -4.27 11.93 -15.27
CA GLU A 149 -3.74 11.16 -16.41
C GLU A 149 -3.03 9.89 -15.96
N LYS A 150 -2.17 9.98 -14.93
CA LYS A 150 -1.50 8.81 -14.35
C LYS A 150 -2.50 7.81 -13.77
N ASP A 151 -3.50 8.26 -13.03
CA ASP A 151 -4.56 7.40 -12.50
C ASP A 151 -5.33 6.71 -13.63
N ASN A 152 -5.64 7.42 -14.71
CA ASN A 152 -6.26 6.82 -15.90
C ASN A 152 -5.36 5.75 -16.53
N THR A 153 -4.04 5.98 -16.62
CA THR A 153 -3.11 4.95 -17.13
C THR A 153 -3.02 3.74 -16.21
N ILE A 154 -3.01 3.94 -14.88
CA ILE A 154 -3.02 2.85 -13.90
C ILE A 154 -4.31 2.03 -14.05
N ASN A 155 -5.47 2.69 -14.13
CA ASN A 155 -6.75 2.01 -14.31
C ASN A 155 -6.79 1.20 -15.61
N LYS A 156 -6.23 1.75 -16.70
CA LYS A 156 -6.10 1.03 -17.96
C LYS A 156 -5.19 -0.19 -17.81
N PHE A 157 -4.00 -0.05 -17.22
CA PHE A 157 -3.10 -1.19 -17.00
C PHE A 157 -3.72 -2.25 -16.09
N GLN A 158 -4.47 -1.87 -15.06
CA GLN A 158 -5.20 -2.82 -14.22
C GLN A 158 -6.27 -3.58 -15.01
N ALA A 159 -6.99 -2.90 -15.90
CA ALA A 159 -7.95 -3.54 -16.79
C ALA A 159 -7.26 -4.49 -17.77
N ASP A 160 -6.15 -4.07 -18.38
CA ASP A 160 -5.38 -4.86 -19.34
C ASP A 160 -4.79 -6.12 -18.68
N VAL A 161 -4.26 -6.01 -17.45
CA VAL A 161 -3.76 -7.16 -16.69
C VAL A 161 -4.89 -8.15 -16.36
N LYS A 162 -6.06 -7.66 -15.92
CA LYS A 162 -7.22 -8.52 -15.66
C LYS A 162 -7.67 -9.24 -16.92
N THR A 163 -7.78 -8.53 -18.03
CA THR A 163 -8.17 -9.09 -19.33
C THR A 163 -7.15 -10.13 -19.80
N THR A 164 -5.85 -9.82 -19.69
CA THR A 164 -4.76 -10.73 -20.10
C THR A 164 -4.74 -12.01 -19.26
N ASN A 165 -4.88 -11.91 -17.94
CA ASN A 165 -4.93 -13.08 -17.05
C ASN A 165 -6.13 -13.99 -17.37
N LEU A 166 -7.31 -13.40 -17.65
CA LEU A 166 -8.48 -14.17 -18.07
C LEU A 166 -8.24 -14.87 -19.42
N GLU A 167 -7.57 -14.21 -20.36
CA GLU A 167 -7.24 -14.78 -21.66
C GLU A 167 -6.19 -15.90 -21.55
N GLU A 168 -5.15 -15.72 -20.74
CA GLU A 168 -4.16 -16.76 -20.45
C GLU A 168 -4.80 -17.99 -19.82
N MET A 169 -5.71 -17.79 -18.85
CA MET A 169 -6.46 -18.89 -18.23
C MET A 169 -7.38 -19.59 -19.24
N ARG A 170 -8.02 -18.84 -20.15
CA ARG A 170 -8.82 -19.40 -21.25
C ARG A 170 -7.98 -20.27 -22.18
N ILE A 171 -6.82 -19.79 -22.61
CA ILE A 171 -5.89 -20.54 -23.47
C ILE A 171 -5.39 -21.81 -22.77
N ALA A 172 -5.03 -21.71 -21.48
CA ALA A 172 -4.59 -22.86 -20.70
C ALA A 172 -5.71 -23.91 -20.58
N MET A 173 -6.96 -23.48 -20.32
CA MET A 173 -8.12 -24.36 -20.26
C MET A 173 -8.37 -25.07 -21.61
N GLU A 174 -8.33 -24.33 -22.72
CA GLU A 174 -8.48 -24.89 -24.07
C GLU A 174 -7.38 -25.94 -24.35
N THR A 175 -6.13 -25.61 -24.02
CA THR A 175 -4.99 -26.52 -24.20
C THR A 175 -5.14 -27.80 -23.38
N TYR A 176 -5.56 -27.71 -22.12
CA TYR A 176 -5.83 -28.89 -21.30
C TYR A 176 -7.01 -29.71 -21.86
N TYR A 177 -8.05 -29.04 -22.35
CA TYR A 177 -9.19 -29.71 -22.96
C TYR A 177 -8.79 -30.49 -24.21
N GLU A 178 -8.04 -29.87 -25.12
CA GLU A 178 -7.48 -30.51 -26.32
C GLU A 178 -6.60 -31.72 -25.96
N GLU A 179 -5.75 -31.59 -24.95
CA GLU A 179 -4.86 -32.67 -24.50
C GLU A 179 -5.64 -33.84 -23.89
N VAL A 180 -6.65 -33.55 -23.07
CA VAL A 180 -7.57 -34.57 -22.55
C VAL A 180 -8.28 -35.29 -23.69
N HIS A 181 -8.75 -34.58 -24.71
CA HIS A 181 -9.37 -35.19 -25.90
C HIS A 181 -8.39 -36.07 -26.67
N ARG A 182 -7.16 -35.60 -26.86
CA ARG A 182 -6.09 -36.36 -27.52
C ARG A 182 -5.77 -37.64 -26.75
N LEU A 183 -5.67 -37.57 -25.42
CA LEU A 183 -5.42 -38.72 -24.55
C LEU A 183 -6.60 -39.71 -24.56
N GLN A 184 -7.85 -39.23 -24.51
CA GLN A 184 -9.04 -40.08 -24.64
C GLN A 184 -9.05 -40.82 -25.98
N LEU A 185 -8.72 -40.13 -27.08
CA LEU A 185 -8.63 -40.75 -28.40
C LEU A 185 -7.53 -41.82 -28.45
N LEU A 186 -6.37 -41.56 -27.84
CA LEU A 186 -5.29 -42.56 -27.75
C LEU A 186 -5.70 -43.76 -26.89
N LEU A 187 -6.40 -43.54 -25.77
CA LEU A 187 -6.92 -44.60 -24.93
C LEU A 187 -7.90 -45.49 -25.71
N ALA A 188 -8.88 -44.89 -26.42
CA ALA A 188 -9.82 -45.63 -27.26
C ALA A 188 -9.12 -46.43 -28.38
N LYS A 189 -8.09 -45.84 -29.03
CA LYS A 189 -7.25 -46.55 -30.02
C LYS A 189 -6.46 -47.69 -29.38
N SER A 190 -5.91 -47.49 -28.19
CA SER A 190 -5.14 -48.52 -27.48
C SER A 190 -6.02 -49.68 -27.02
N GLU A 191 -7.25 -49.39 -26.57
CA GLU A 191 -8.21 -50.39 -26.11
C GLU A 191 -8.73 -51.24 -27.27
N THR A 192 -9.06 -50.61 -28.39
CA THR A 192 -9.43 -51.33 -29.62
C THR A 192 -8.28 -52.16 -30.18
N MET A 193 -7.05 -51.64 -30.15
CA MET A 193 -5.86 -52.40 -30.56
C MET A 193 -5.63 -53.61 -29.65
N ARG A 194 -5.68 -53.44 -28.32
CA ARG A 194 -5.54 -54.51 -27.33
C ARG A 194 -6.55 -55.63 -27.55
N LYS A 195 -7.83 -55.29 -27.71
CA LYS A 195 -8.91 -56.26 -27.93
C LYS A 195 -8.71 -57.07 -29.22
N ASN A 196 -8.21 -56.43 -30.27
CA ASN A 196 -7.95 -57.08 -31.56
C ASN A 196 -6.71 -57.98 -31.53
N THR A 197 -5.64 -57.60 -30.81
CA THR A 197 -4.42 -58.40 -30.68
C THR A 197 -4.63 -59.59 -29.75
N GLU A 198 -5.27 -59.39 -28.60
CA GLU A 198 -5.56 -60.47 -27.65
C GLU A 198 -6.49 -61.52 -28.26
N GLY A 199 -7.56 -61.12 -28.95
CA GLY A 199 -8.46 -62.05 -29.64
C GLY A 199 -7.76 -62.86 -30.73
N ARG A 200 -6.86 -62.24 -31.51
CA ARG A 200 -6.12 -62.92 -32.58
C ARG A 200 -5.08 -63.88 -32.01
N ASP A 201 -4.35 -63.49 -30.97
CA ASP A 201 -3.29 -64.33 -30.40
C ASP A 201 -3.84 -65.48 -29.55
N THR A 202 -4.95 -65.27 -28.83
CA THR A 202 -5.69 -66.37 -28.19
C THR A 202 -6.21 -67.37 -29.22
N GLN A 203 -6.75 -66.90 -30.34
CA GLN A 203 -7.19 -67.77 -31.44
C GLN A 203 -6.04 -68.55 -32.07
N LYS A 204 -4.86 -67.93 -32.28
CA LYS A 204 -3.65 -68.63 -32.76
C LYS A 204 -3.19 -69.69 -31.77
N ARG A 205 -3.15 -69.38 -30.46
CA ARG A 205 -2.76 -70.32 -29.40
C ARG A 205 -3.72 -71.52 -29.34
N LEU A 206 -5.04 -71.28 -29.45
CA LEU A 206 -6.03 -72.35 -29.49
C LEU A 206 -5.86 -73.26 -30.71
N LYS A 207 -5.58 -72.70 -31.90
CA LYS A 207 -5.31 -73.51 -33.10
C LYS A 207 -4.04 -74.36 -32.95
N ALA A 208 -2.96 -73.79 -32.40
CA ALA A 208 -1.73 -74.52 -32.16
C ALA A 208 -1.92 -75.65 -31.14
N LEU A 209 -2.66 -75.40 -30.05
CA LEU A 209 -3.01 -76.40 -29.06
C LEU A 209 -3.84 -77.54 -29.68
N ASN A 210 -4.85 -77.20 -30.48
CA ASN A 210 -5.69 -78.21 -31.15
C ASN A 210 -4.87 -79.07 -32.13
N ALA A 211 -3.96 -78.47 -32.90
CA ALA A 211 -3.03 -79.20 -33.75
C ALA A 211 -2.12 -80.15 -32.94
N ALA A 212 -1.63 -79.71 -31.77
CA ALA A 212 -0.83 -80.55 -30.88
C ALA A 212 -1.65 -81.73 -30.31
N VAL A 213 -2.90 -81.50 -29.91
CA VAL A 213 -3.81 -82.55 -29.43
C VAL A 213 -4.07 -83.61 -30.52
N LEU A 214 -4.29 -83.19 -31.76
CA LEU A 214 -4.46 -84.11 -32.89
C LEU A 214 -3.19 -84.92 -33.16
N ARG A 215 -2.02 -84.29 -33.10
CA ARG A 215 -0.73 -84.98 -33.25
C ARG A 215 -0.52 -86.00 -32.14
N LEU A 216 -0.72 -85.62 -30.89
CA LEU A 216 -0.60 -86.53 -29.74
C LEU A 216 -1.61 -87.69 -29.84
N SER A 217 -2.83 -87.40 -30.27
CA SER A 217 -3.86 -88.43 -30.49
C SER A 217 -3.45 -89.43 -31.59
N ARG A 218 -2.79 -88.95 -32.65
CA ARG A 218 -2.22 -89.83 -33.69
C ARG A 218 -1.09 -90.68 -33.11
N ASN A 219 -0.15 -90.07 -32.38
CA ASN A 219 0.94 -90.79 -31.72
C ASN A 219 0.43 -91.85 -30.74
N ILE A 220 -0.61 -91.55 -29.94
CA ILE A 220 -1.23 -92.52 -29.03
C ILE A 220 -1.80 -93.71 -29.81
N LYS A 221 -2.50 -93.46 -30.92
CA LYS A 221 -3.01 -94.54 -31.78
C LYS A 221 -1.88 -95.37 -32.40
N GLU A 222 -0.81 -94.72 -32.85
CA GLU A 222 0.38 -95.39 -33.37
C GLU A 222 1.03 -96.27 -32.30
N LEU A 223 1.27 -95.74 -31.10
CA LEU A 223 1.81 -96.48 -29.97
C LEU A 223 0.90 -97.63 -29.51
N GLN A 224 -0.43 -97.46 -29.56
CA GLN A 224 -1.39 -98.52 -29.28
C GLN A 224 -1.33 -99.64 -30.33
N ASN A 225 -1.18 -99.28 -31.60
CA ASN A 225 -1.02 -100.25 -32.69
C ASN A 225 0.32 -100.98 -32.60
N GLU A 226 1.40 -100.28 -32.29
CA GLU A 226 2.72 -100.86 -32.07
C GLU A 226 2.70 -101.80 -30.86
N ASN A 227 2.12 -101.39 -29.73
CA ASN A 227 1.92 -102.27 -28.58
C ASN A 227 1.12 -103.52 -28.93
N ARG A 228 0.09 -103.38 -29.77
CA ARG A 228 -0.71 -104.52 -30.23
C ARG A 228 0.13 -105.48 -31.07
N ARG A 229 0.88 -104.95 -32.05
CA ARG A 229 1.80 -105.75 -32.87
C ARG A 229 2.87 -106.44 -32.03
N LEU A 230 3.48 -105.74 -31.08
CA LEU A 230 4.47 -106.32 -30.17
C LEU A 230 3.87 -107.42 -29.28
N LYS A 231 2.62 -107.28 -28.84
CA LYS A 231 1.90 -108.34 -28.13
C LYS A 231 1.63 -109.54 -29.04
N GLU A 232 1.16 -109.30 -30.26
CA GLU A 232 0.94 -110.34 -31.27
C GLU A 232 2.26 -111.07 -31.61
N ASP A 233 3.36 -110.34 -31.77
CA ASP A 233 4.70 -110.90 -32.01
C ASP A 233 5.20 -111.70 -30.79
N LEU A 234 4.98 -111.21 -29.56
CA LEU A 234 5.30 -111.94 -28.34
C LEU A 234 4.50 -113.24 -28.25
N ASP A 235 3.19 -113.18 -28.48
CA ASP A 235 2.30 -114.34 -28.49
C ASP A 235 2.70 -115.33 -29.60
N HIS A 236 3.12 -114.82 -30.77
CA HIS A 236 3.66 -115.64 -31.84
C HIS A 236 4.99 -116.31 -31.44
N VAL A 237 5.93 -115.60 -30.82
CA VAL A 237 7.18 -116.19 -30.32
C VAL A 237 6.91 -117.26 -29.26
N LEU A 238 5.98 -117.00 -28.34
CA LEU A 238 5.58 -117.97 -27.33
C LEU A 238 4.92 -119.22 -27.97
N SER A 239 4.11 -119.02 -29.01
CA SER A 239 3.37 -120.10 -29.69
C SER A 239 4.21 -120.87 -30.74
N SER A 240 5.22 -120.22 -31.34
CA SER A 240 6.10 -120.79 -32.39
C SER A 240 7.45 -121.29 -31.85
N SER A 241 7.73 -121.11 -30.56
CA SER A 241 8.89 -121.71 -29.91
C SER A 241 8.61 -123.17 -29.51
N PRO A 242 9.47 -124.15 -29.87
CA PRO A 242 9.47 -125.46 -29.23
C PRO A 242 9.88 -125.30 -27.75
N PRO A 243 9.52 -126.21 -26.82
CA PRO A 243 9.93 -126.11 -25.43
C PRO A 243 11.46 -126.01 -25.36
N SER A 244 11.95 -124.82 -25.02
CA SER A 244 13.37 -124.49 -25.01
C SER A 244 14.05 -125.08 -23.77
N ASN A 245 14.33 -126.38 -23.83
CA ASN A 245 15.27 -127.08 -22.95
C ASN A 245 16.70 -126.62 -23.28
N LYS A 246 17.09 -125.40 -22.91
CA LYS A 246 18.48 -124.91 -23.05
C LYS A 246 18.91 -124.04 -21.87
N THR A 247 18.91 -124.62 -20.67
CA THR A 247 19.98 -124.33 -19.72
C THR A 247 21.27 -124.85 -20.33
N LYS A 248 21.94 -124.01 -21.15
CA LYS A 248 23.27 -124.33 -21.67
C LYS A 248 24.24 -124.31 -20.49
N ASN A 249 24.81 -125.46 -20.16
CA ASN A 249 25.89 -125.59 -19.19
C ASN A 249 27.09 -124.72 -19.63
N TYR A 250 27.17 -123.51 -19.10
CA TYR A 250 28.33 -122.63 -19.24
C TYR A 250 29.58 -123.18 -18.51
N SER A 251 29.40 -124.24 -17.72
CA SER A 251 30.44 -124.93 -16.93
C SER A 251 31.43 -125.79 -17.75
N GLU A 252 31.11 -126.12 -19.00
CA GLU A 252 31.97 -126.96 -19.89
C GLU A 252 32.90 -126.18 -20.81
N TRP A 253 32.85 -124.85 -20.78
CA TRP A 253 33.69 -124.02 -21.64
C TRP A 253 35.05 -123.84 -20.99
N SER A 254 36.12 -124.35 -21.62
CA SER A 254 37.48 -124.09 -21.13
C SER A 254 37.74 -122.58 -21.07
N ARG A 255 38.45 -122.12 -20.03
CA ARG A 255 38.69 -120.69 -19.74
C ARG A 255 39.18 -119.92 -20.98
N GLN A 256 40.01 -120.54 -21.81
CA GLN A 256 40.52 -119.96 -23.06
C GLN A 256 39.44 -119.77 -24.15
N ARG A 257 38.43 -120.65 -24.21
CA ARG A 257 37.33 -120.56 -25.17
C ARG A 257 36.36 -119.46 -24.77
N LEU A 258 36.12 -119.30 -23.47
CA LEU A 258 35.31 -118.20 -22.93
C LEU A 258 35.99 -116.85 -23.19
N VAL A 259 37.29 -116.73 -22.88
CA VAL A 259 38.07 -115.50 -23.11
C VAL A 259 38.09 -115.11 -24.58
N ARG A 260 38.32 -116.05 -25.52
CA ARG A 260 38.24 -115.76 -26.96
C ARG A 260 36.88 -115.24 -27.38
N ARG A 261 35.80 -115.80 -26.83
CA ARG A 261 34.45 -115.37 -27.15
C ARG A 261 34.14 -113.99 -26.58
N ILE A 262 34.61 -113.70 -25.37
CA ILE A 262 34.49 -112.37 -24.75
C ILE A 262 35.24 -111.34 -25.61
N SER A 263 36.50 -111.60 -25.98
CA SER A 263 37.26 -110.65 -26.83
C SER A 263 36.68 -110.47 -28.24
N GLU A 264 36.05 -111.49 -28.82
CA GLU A 264 35.34 -111.36 -30.10
C GLU A 264 34.10 -110.46 -29.97
N LEU A 265 33.40 -110.53 -28.84
CA LEU A 265 32.24 -109.69 -28.55
C LEU A 265 32.66 -108.26 -28.23
N GLU A 266 33.73 -108.07 -27.44
CA GLU A 266 34.31 -106.76 -27.16
C GLU A 266 34.72 -106.05 -28.47
N LYS A 267 35.37 -106.76 -29.41
CA LYS A 267 35.69 -106.20 -30.73
C LYS A 267 34.45 -105.77 -31.52
N LYS A 268 33.36 -106.54 -31.45
CA LYS A 268 32.11 -106.18 -32.14
C LYS A 268 31.44 -104.96 -31.51
N VAL A 269 31.48 -104.83 -30.19
CA VAL A 269 30.95 -103.66 -29.47
C VAL A 269 31.78 -102.41 -29.81
N CYS A 270 33.12 -102.48 -29.75
CA CYS A 270 33.97 -101.36 -30.14
C CYS A 270 33.73 -100.93 -31.60
N ALA A 271 33.52 -101.86 -32.53
CA ALA A 271 33.19 -101.52 -33.92
C ALA A 271 31.85 -100.77 -34.03
N MET A 272 30.83 -101.22 -33.30
CA MET A 272 29.52 -100.56 -33.29
C MET A 272 29.56 -99.17 -32.63
N GLU A 273 30.35 -99.00 -31.58
CA GLU A 273 30.52 -97.72 -30.88
C GLU A 273 31.27 -96.70 -31.74
N ASN A 274 32.34 -97.11 -32.44
CA ASN A 274 33.07 -96.26 -33.38
C ASN A 274 32.21 -95.78 -34.57
N THR A 275 31.19 -96.56 -34.94
CA THR A 275 30.24 -96.17 -36.00
C THR A 275 29.24 -95.10 -35.53
N ARG A 276 28.92 -95.05 -34.22
CA ARG A 276 28.05 -93.99 -33.65
C ARG A 276 28.79 -92.68 -33.42
N VAL A 277 30.06 -92.73 -33.06
CA VAL A 277 30.85 -91.51 -32.74
C VAL A 277 31.27 -90.75 -34.01
N SER A 278 31.54 -91.42 -35.13
CA SER A 278 31.89 -90.73 -36.40
C SER A 278 30.73 -90.03 -37.11
N SER A 279 29.48 -90.23 -36.69
CA SER A 279 28.30 -89.59 -37.29
C SER A 279 27.90 -88.27 -36.61
N ALA A 280 28.48 -87.93 -35.46
CA ALA A 280 28.06 -86.79 -34.64
C ALA A 280 28.97 -85.54 -34.76
N ASP A 281 30.17 -85.67 -35.37
CA ASP A 281 31.18 -84.60 -35.43
C ASP A 281 31.15 -83.75 -36.73
N SER A 282 30.19 -83.97 -37.64
CA SER A 282 30.11 -83.24 -38.93
C SER A 282 29.01 -82.16 -39.02
N GLU A 283 28.27 -81.88 -37.95
CA GLU A 283 27.12 -80.93 -37.99
C GLU A 283 27.29 -79.66 -37.12
N SER A 284 28.50 -79.34 -36.67
CA SER A 284 28.73 -78.21 -35.74
C SER A 284 29.67 -77.12 -36.29
N SER A 285 29.58 -76.78 -37.57
CA SER A 285 30.28 -75.60 -38.14
C SER A 285 29.72 -75.18 -39.50
N GLN A 286 28.56 -74.53 -39.54
CA GLN A 286 28.22 -73.49 -40.52
C GLN A 286 26.83 -72.88 -40.22
N LEU A 287 26.67 -71.60 -40.58
CA LEU A 287 25.43 -70.78 -40.54
C LEU A 287 25.29 -69.80 -39.36
N LEU A 288 26.23 -68.86 -39.28
CA LEU A 288 25.94 -67.47 -38.91
C LEU A 288 26.31 -66.57 -40.10
N ALA A 289 25.45 -65.59 -40.37
CA ALA A 289 25.53 -64.53 -41.39
C ALA A 289 25.17 -64.93 -42.83
N VAL A 290 24.02 -64.48 -43.32
CA VAL A 290 23.88 -63.32 -44.24
C VAL A 290 22.39 -63.17 -44.57
N SER A 291 21.84 -62.02 -44.19
CA SER A 291 20.59 -61.48 -44.71
C SER A 291 20.90 -60.80 -46.05
N SER A 292 20.35 -61.30 -47.16
CA SER A 292 20.19 -60.58 -48.44
C SER A 292 19.26 -61.39 -49.35
N LEU A 293 18.22 -60.74 -49.87
CA LEU A 293 17.13 -61.31 -50.67
C LEU A 293 17.61 -61.98 -51.98
N PRO A 294 16.93 -63.03 -52.48
CA PRO A 294 17.07 -63.45 -53.85
C PRO A 294 16.07 -62.71 -54.76
N SER A 295 16.62 -62.06 -55.78
CA SER A 295 15.94 -61.79 -57.05
C SER A 295 15.78 -63.12 -57.78
N VAL A 296 14.54 -63.54 -58.02
CA VAL A 296 14.19 -64.55 -59.02
C VAL A 296 12.97 -64.07 -59.77
N ASP A 297 13.22 -63.76 -61.02
CA ASP A 297 12.29 -63.66 -62.14
C ASP A 297 11.71 -65.05 -62.43
N LEU A 298 10.38 -65.20 -62.40
CA LEU A 298 9.64 -66.27 -63.07
C LEU A 298 8.13 -65.94 -63.12
N ASP A 299 7.75 -65.14 -64.10
CA ASP A 299 6.77 -65.47 -65.14
C ASP A 299 5.41 -66.15 -64.80
N HIS A 300 4.33 -65.46 -65.22
CA HIS A 300 2.92 -65.84 -65.54
C HIS A 300 1.82 -65.74 -64.45
N PRO A 301 0.54 -65.39 -64.77
CA PRO A 301 -0.03 -64.72 -65.96
C PRO A 301 -0.95 -63.50 -65.64
N ALA A 302 -1.35 -62.79 -66.71
CA ALA A 302 -2.35 -61.72 -66.83
C ALA A 302 -3.42 -61.54 -65.70
N SER A 303 -3.15 -60.61 -64.78
CA SER A 303 -4.12 -59.68 -64.14
C SER A 303 -3.27 -58.58 -63.48
N GLN A 304 -3.37 -57.27 -63.67
CA GLN A 304 -4.34 -56.39 -64.30
C GLN A 304 -3.61 -55.13 -64.82
N PRO A 305 -3.83 -54.67 -66.07
CA PRO A 305 -3.38 -53.35 -66.52
C PRO A 305 -4.05 -52.19 -65.76
N VAL A 306 -5.22 -52.45 -65.15
CA VAL A 306 -6.06 -51.46 -64.45
C VAL A 306 -5.42 -51.03 -63.12
N ASP A 307 -4.85 -51.97 -62.36
CA ASP A 307 -4.26 -51.70 -61.03
C ASP A 307 -3.01 -50.80 -61.11
N ARG A 308 -2.16 -50.99 -62.13
CA ARG A 308 -0.97 -50.15 -62.34
C ARG A 308 -1.32 -48.71 -62.75
N VAL A 309 -2.37 -48.54 -63.56
CA VAL A 309 -2.84 -47.21 -63.99
C VAL A 309 -3.49 -46.46 -62.83
N GLU A 310 -4.27 -47.16 -62.01
CA GLU A 310 -4.86 -46.61 -60.79
C GLU A 310 -3.79 -46.22 -59.76
N GLU A 311 -2.75 -47.04 -59.60
CA GLU A 311 -1.61 -46.71 -58.76
C GLU A 311 -0.83 -45.48 -59.27
N CYS A 312 -0.61 -45.38 -60.59
CA CYS A 312 -0.01 -44.17 -61.18
C CYS A 312 -0.86 -42.92 -60.92
N ARG A 313 -2.20 -43.01 -61.03
CA ARG A 313 -3.10 -41.89 -60.70
C ARG A 313 -3.03 -41.53 -59.22
N ARG A 314 -2.98 -42.52 -58.33
CA ARG A 314 -2.82 -42.33 -56.88
C ARG A 314 -1.50 -41.63 -56.54
N LEU A 315 -0.38 -42.10 -57.09
CA LEU A 315 0.93 -41.48 -56.91
C LEU A 315 0.98 -40.06 -57.46
N GLN A 316 0.37 -39.80 -58.62
CA GLN A 316 0.26 -38.46 -59.17
C GLN A 316 -0.55 -37.52 -58.25
N GLY A 317 -1.63 -38.03 -57.65
CA GLY A 317 -2.41 -37.31 -56.63
C GLY A 317 -1.58 -36.98 -55.38
N LEU A 318 -0.79 -37.93 -54.88
CA LEU A 318 0.10 -37.72 -53.74
C LEU A 318 1.20 -36.70 -54.07
N VAL A 319 1.80 -36.76 -55.25
CA VAL A 319 2.79 -35.77 -55.69
C VAL A 319 2.19 -34.38 -55.81
N LYS A 320 0.94 -34.25 -56.28
CA LYS A 320 0.23 -32.95 -56.30
C LYS A 320 0.01 -32.41 -54.88
N LYS A 321 -0.42 -33.26 -53.93
CA LYS A 321 -0.56 -32.89 -52.51
C LYS A 321 0.77 -32.48 -51.89
N LEU A 322 1.83 -33.27 -52.08
CA LEU A 322 3.17 -32.92 -51.58
C LEU A 322 3.68 -31.59 -52.16
N LYS A 323 3.37 -31.30 -53.44
CA LYS A 323 3.70 -30.01 -54.05
C LYS A 323 2.89 -28.86 -53.45
N SER A 324 1.61 -29.03 -53.15
CA SER A 324 0.82 -28.00 -52.45
C SER A 324 1.32 -27.79 -51.03
N ASP A 325 1.62 -28.87 -50.31
CA ASP A 325 2.10 -28.81 -48.93
C ASP A 325 3.47 -28.13 -48.85
N ARG A 326 4.38 -28.45 -49.79
CA ARG A 326 5.66 -27.75 -49.90
C ARG A 326 5.49 -26.25 -50.13
N LYS A 327 4.55 -25.83 -50.99
CA LYS A 327 4.26 -24.40 -51.21
C LYS A 327 3.66 -23.74 -49.97
N ALA A 328 2.73 -24.42 -49.29
CA ALA A 328 2.11 -23.92 -48.06
C ALA A 328 3.16 -23.72 -46.96
N LEU A 329 4.06 -24.70 -46.77
CA LEU A 329 5.16 -24.62 -45.81
C LEU A 329 6.15 -23.51 -46.18
N GLN A 330 6.46 -23.33 -47.47
CA GLN A 330 7.32 -22.25 -47.93
C GLN A 330 6.71 -20.87 -47.64
N ASN A 331 5.40 -20.70 -47.88
CA ASN A 331 4.70 -19.45 -47.56
C ASN A 331 4.63 -19.21 -46.05
N LEU A 332 4.39 -20.27 -45.26
CA LEU A 332 4.38 -20.17 -43.80
C LEU A 332 5.76 -19.75 -43.28
N LEU A 333 6.84 -20.33 -43.82
CA LEU A 333 8.21 -19.97 -43.48
C LEU A 333 8.49 -18.51 -43.79
N LEU A 334 8.17 -18.04 -45.00
CA LEU A 334 8.33 -16.63 -45.38
C LEU A 334 7.55 -15.68 -44.46
N ASN A 335 6.31 -16.05 -44.10
CA ASN A 335 5.48 -15.26 -43.18
C ASN A 335 6.10 -15.21 -41.77
N LYS A 336 6.63 -16.33 -41.28
CA LYS A 336 7.34 -16.38 -39.99
C LYS A 336 8.63 -15.56 -40.05
N GLU A 337 9.39 -15.62 -41.14
CA GLU A 337 10.59 -14.80 -41.34
C GLU A 337 10.28 -13.30 -41.35
N SER A 338 9.20 -12.87 -42.01
CA SER A 338 8.75 -11.47 -41.94
C SER A 338 8.31 -11.07 -40.53
N GLY A 339 7.62 -11.96 -39.81
CA GLY A 339 7.22 -11.74 -38.43
C GLY A 339 8.44 -11.60 -37.50
N ILE A 340 9.46 -12.44 -37.66
CA ILE A 340 10.71 -12.34 -36.90
C ILE A 340 11.40 -11.01 -37.17
N LYS A 341 11.46 -10.56 -38.43
CA LYS A 341 12.05 -9.24 -38.77
C LYS A 341 11.31 -8.09 -38.09
N GLN A 342 9.98 -8.11 -38.10
CA GLN A 342 9.17 -7.09 -37.42
C GLN A 342 9.39 -7.11 -35.90
N LEU A 343 9.45 -8.30 -35.29
CA LEU A 343 9.73 -8.44 -33.86
C LEU A 343 11.13 -7.95 -33.49
N LEU A 344 12.14 -8.22 -34.32
CA LEU A 344 13.50 -7.70 -34.11
C LEU A 344 13.54 -6.18 -34.19
N GLN A 345 12.80 -5.57 -35.11
CA GLN A 345 12.69 -4.12 -35.19
C GLN A 345 11.98 -3.54 -33.95
N ALA A 346 10.84 -4.09 -33.56
CA ALA A 346 10.11 -3.66 -32.38
C ALA A 346 10.95 -3.81 -31.10
N LYS A 347 11.72 -4.91 -31.00
CA LYS A 347 12.68 -5.12 -29.91
C LYS A 347 13.72 -4.00 -29.85
N ALA A 348 14.32 -3.65 -30.99
CA ALA A 348 15.33 -2.58 -31.05
C ALA A 348 14.74 -1.20 -30.68
N GLU A 349 13.51 -0.91 -31.08
CA GLU A 349 12.81 0.33 -30.73
C GLU A 349 12.56 0.41 -29.20
N VAL A 350 12.10 -0.67 -28.59
CA VAL A 350 11.89 -0.76 -27.14
C VAL A 350 13.21 -0.65 -26.37
N GLU A 351 14.28 -1.30 -26.83
CA GLU A 351 15.61 -1.18 -26.22
C GLU A 351 16.12 0.27 -26.25
N LEU A 352 15.88 1.00 -27.34
CA LEU A 352 16.24 2.41 -27.47
C LEU A 352 15.42 3.30 -26.51
N GLU A 353 14.12 3.04 -26.36
CA GLU A 353 13.30 3.75 -25.37
C GLU A 353 13.74 3.47 -23.94
N LEU A 354 14.08 2.22 -23.62
CA LEU A 354 14.59 1.84 -22.31
C LEU A 354 15.88 2.58 -21.99
N GLN A 355 16.81 2.67 -22.93
CA GLN A 355 18.05 3.42 -22.76
C GLN A 355 17.80 4.93 -22.55
N LYS A 356 16.84 5.53 -23.27
CA LYS A 356 16.43 6.92 -23.04
C LYS A 356 15.87 7.14 -21.64
N TRP A 357 15.03 6.21 -21.17
CA TRP A 357 14.49 6.28 -19.81
C TRP A 357 15.58 6.14 -18.75
N GLN A 358 16.54 5.25 -18.96
CA GLN A 358 17.67 5.08 -18.07
C GLN A 358 18.51 6.36 -17.96
N ASN A 359 18.88 6.96 -19.09
CA ASN A 359 19.62 8.23 -19.10
C ASN A 359 18.86 9.34 -18.37
N LYS A 360 17.54 9.42 -18.54
CA LYS A 360 16.68 10.41 -17.86
C LYS A 360 16.59 10.17 -16.35
N VAL A 361 16.64 8.91 -15.92
CA VAL A 361 16.68 8.56 -14.49
C VAL A 361 18.04 8.95 -13.90
N GLU A 362 19.14 8.68 -14.60
CA GLU A 362 20.48 9.09 -14.18
C GLU A 362 20.59 10.62 -14.09
N GLU A 363 20.13 11.36 -15.10
CA GLU A 363 20.11 12.83 -15.10
C GLU A 363 19.34 13.37 -13.87
N LYS A 364 18.12 12.88 -13.64
CA LYS A 364 17.34 13.27 -12.46
C LYS A 364 18.01 12.91 -11.13
N SER A 365 18.66 11.75 -11.06
CA SER A 365 19.41 11.35 -9.87
C SER A 365 20.57 12.30 -9.61
N THR A 366 21.28 12.76 -10.64
CA THR A 366 22.35 13.75 -10.49
C THR A 366 21.80 15.10 -10.07
N GLU A 367 20.70 15.56 -10.66
CA GLU A 367 20.02 16.80 -10.26
C GLU A 367 19.57 16.73 -8.80
N GLU A 368 18.94 15.63 -8.38
CA GLU A 368 18.50 15.41 -7.00
C GLU A 368 19.68 15.41 -6.03
N GLN A 369 20.81 14.80 -6.40
CA GLN A 369 22.02 14.84 -5.60
C GLN A 369 22.55 16.27 -5.44
N THR A 370 22.61 17.06 -6.52
CA THR A 370 23.07 18.47 -6.44
C THR A 370 22.16 19.33 -5.56
N LEU A 371 20.84 19.15 -5.66
CA LEU A 371 19.87 19.86 -4.82
C LEU A 371 19.98 19.43 -3.35
N SER A 372 20.22 18.15 -3.09
CA SER A 372 20.45 17.62 -1.75
C SER A 372 21.70 18.24 -1.10
N GLU A 373 22.80 18.33 -1.86
CA GLU A 373 24.04 18.98 -1.42
C GLU A 373 23.83 20.48 -1.14
N GLU A 374 23.06 21.18 -1.99
CA GLU A 374 22.72 22.58 -1.77
C GLU A 374 21.88 22.79 -0.51
N ILE A 375 20.86 21.95 -0.29
CA ILE A 375 20.02 21.98 0.92
C ILE A 375 20.88 21.74 2.16
N GLN A 376 21.81 20.78 2.12
CA GLN A 376 22.71 20.51 3.24
C GLN A 376 23.61 21.72 3.55
N ASN A 377 24.16 22.37 2.51
CA ASN A 377 24.98 23.57 2.65
C ASN A 377 24.18 24.75 3.24
N LEU A 378 22.98 25.00 2.72
CA LEU A 378 22.07 26.02 3.25
C LEU A 378 21.69 25.73 4.70
N THR A 379 21.39 24.49 5.04
CA THR A 379 21.09 24.05 6.41
C THR A 379 22.26 24.34 7.34
N GLN A 380 23.49 24.05 6.91
CA GLN A 380 24.69 24.35 7.69
C GLN A 380 24.90 25.87 7.86
N LYS A 381 24.63 26.67 6.83
CA LYS A 381 24.70 28.14 6.89
C LYS A 381 23.67 28.72 7.85
N VAL A 382 22.43 28.23 7.81
CA VAL A 382 21.36 28.64 8.73
C VAL A 382 21.76 28.33 10.16
N GLY A 383 22.23 27.11 10.47
CA GLY A 383 22.68 26.77 11.83
C GLY A 383 23.85 27.63 12.34
N LYS A 384 24.79 28.00 11.44
CA LYS A 384 25.87 28.95 11.77
C LYS A 384 25.34 30.36 12.08
N LEU A 385 24.36 30.84 11.32
CA LEU A 385 23.74 32.15 11.55
C LEU A 385 22.89 32.16 12.82
N GLU A 386 22.15 31.09 13.09
CA GLU A 386 21.39 30.92 14.33
C GLU A 386 22.31 30.93 15.56
N SER A 387 23.45 30.23 15.49
CA SER A 387 24.44 30.23 16.58
C SER A 387 25.04 31.63 16.82
N LYS A 388 25.34 32.37 15.73
CA LYS A 388 25.82 33.76 15.83
C LYS A 388 24.76 34.69 16.43
N LEU A 389 23.51 34.55 16.00
CA LEU A 389 22.40 35.33 16.54
C LEU A 389 22.19 35.05 18.03
N GLU A 390 22.31 33.79 18.46
CA GLU A 390 22.16 33.42 19.87
C GLU A 390 23.33 33.91 20.73
N GLN A 391 24.55 33.90 20.18
CA GLN A 391 25.71 34.51 20.81
C GLN A 391 25.55 36.03 20.93
N GLU A 392 25.06 36.72 19.89
CA GLU A 392 24.79 38.16 19.91
C GLU A 392 23.71 38.53 20.92
N LYS A 393 22.62 37.75 21.01
CA LYS A 393 21.60 37.94 22.06
C LYS A 393 22.18 37.79 23.47
N SER A 394 23.06 36.81 23.65
CA SER A 394 23.74 36.57 24.93
C SER A 394 24.68 37.73 25.27
N GLN A 395 25.42 38.26 24.30
CA GLN A 395 26.26 39.45 24.47
C GLN A 395 25.42 40.70 24.80
N ILE A 396 24.29 40.91 24.11
CA ILE A 396 23.38 42.03 24.42
C ILE A 396 22.81 41.89 25.84
N ALA A 397 22.48 40.67 26.27
CA ALA A 397 22.00 40.41 27.63
C ALA A 397 23.09 40.70 28.68
N GLU A 398 24.34 40.27 28.44
CA GLU A 398 25.49 40.57 29.30
C GLU A 398 25.80 42.07 29.34
N ASP A 399 25.85 42.75 28.19
CA ASP A 399 26.10 44.19 28.08
C ASP A 399 25.00 45.01 28.79
N THR A 400 23.75 44.53 28.74
CA THR A 400 22.62 45.13 29.47
C THR A 400 22.78 44.95 30.98
N MET A 401 23.24 43.77 31.42
CA MET A 401 23.50 43.47 32.82
C MET A 401 24.71 44.26 33.35
N GLU A 402 25.76 44.44 32.53
CA GLU A 402 26.94 45.23 32.88
C GLU A 402 26.64 46.74 32.90
N LYS A 403 25.79 47.26 32.00
CA LYS A 403 25.28 48.64 32.07
C LYS A 403 24.47 48.88 33.33
N LEU A 404 23.62 47.94 33.75
CA LEU A 404 22.89 48.04 35.02
C LEU A 404 23.84 48.05 36.23
N ASN A 405 24.91 47.27 36.19
CA ASN A 405 25.90 47.21 37.26
C ASN A 405 26.82 48.45 37.31
N LYS A 406 27.11 49.09 36.17
CA LYS A 406 27.85 50.37 36.11
C LYS A 406 27.00 51.61 36.39
N SER A 407 25.68 51.54 36.26
CA SER A 407 24.76 52.64 36.60
C SER A 407 24.36 52.71 38.07
N SER A 408 25.07 52.01 38.96
CA SER A 408 24.83 52.06 40.41
C SER A 408 25.83 52.98 41.11
N PRO A 409 25.49 54.25 41.40
CA PRO A 409 25.90 54.82 42.66
C PRO A 409 25.03 54.18 43.74
N VAL A 410 25.68 53.52 44.70
CA VAL A 410 25.10 53.15 45.98
C VAL A 410 24.31 54.34 46.53
N CYS A 411 22.98 54.27 46.50
CA CYS A 411 22.12 55.32 47.03
C CYS A 411 21.14 54.74 48.05
N THR A 412 21.21 55.36 49.22
CA THR A 412 20.56 55.07 50.49
C THR A 412 19.04 55.22 50.42
N VAL A 413 18.31 54.22 49.93
CA VAL A 413 16.83 54.25 49.93
C VAL A 413 16.22 53.78 51.25
N LYS A 414 16.99 53.12 52.13
CA LYS A 414 16.47 52.63 53.43
C LYS A 414 16.31 53.72 54.50
N GLY A 415 17.04 54.84 54.40
CA GLY A 415 17.04 55.90 55.42
C GLY A 415 15.81 56.81 55.41
N GLU A 416 15.25 57.11 54.24
CA GLU A 416 14.11 58.03 54.14
C GLU A 416 12.80 57.42 54.62
N GLU A 417 12.60 56.12 54.39
CA GLU A 417 11.36 55.46 54.81
C GLU A 417 11.28 55.32 56.33
N ASP A 418 12.42 55.05 56.97
CA ASP A 418 12.54 54.99 58.42
C ASP A 418 12.37 56.38 59.08
N HIS A 419 12.90 57.43 58.45
CA HIS A 419 12.67 58.81 58.91
C HIS A 419 11.20 59.25 58.84
N ARG A 420 10.49 58.84 57.77
CA ARG A 420 9.05 59.12 57.63
C ARG A 420 8.22 58.35 58.65
N LYS A 421 8.56 57.09 58.92
CA LYS A 421 7.91 56.28 59.96
C LYS A 421 8.12 56.87 61.35
N GLU A 422 9.32 57.36 61.66
CA GLU A 422 9.60 57.97 62.96
C GLU A 422 8.91 59.34 63.15
N GLN A 423 8.82 60.16 62.10
CA GLN A 423 8.03 61.41 62.15
C GLN A 423 6.54 61.13 62.34
N ALA A 424 5.97 60.14 61.65
CA ALA A 424 4.58 59.74 61.82
C ALA A 424 4.30 59.25 63.26
N ALA A 425 5.19 58.44 63.83
CA ALA A 425 5.08 57.97 65.20
C ALA A 425 5.12 59.13 66.23
N LYS A 426 5.98 60.13 66.01
CA LYS A 426 6.07 61.33 66.87
C LYS A 426 4.80 62.18 66.81
N ILE A 427 4.15 62.30 65.65
CA ILE A 427 2.89 63.04 65.49
C ILE A 427 1.76 62.33 66.23
N ILE A 428 1.66 61.00 66.08
CA ILE A 428 0.64 60.18 66.75
C ILE A 428 0.82 60.24 68.28
N GLN A 429 2.04 60.12 68.79
CA GLN A 429 2.31 60.28 70.22
C GLN A 429 1.95 61.67 70.75
N ARG A 430 2.19 62.73 69.97
CA ARG A 430 1.84 64.11 70.35
C ARG A 430 0.33 64.28 70.45
N GLN A 431 -0.41 63.74 69.48
CA GLN A 431 -1.88 63.78 69.49
C GLN A 431 -2.44 62.94 70.64
N TRP A 432 -1.88 61.77 70.91
CA TRP A 432 -2.35 60.91 72.00
C TRP A 432 -2.14 61.54 73.39
N LYS A 433 -1.04 62.28 73.59
CA LYS A 433 -0.80 63.04 74.83
C LYS A 433 -1.73 64.25 75.02
N MET A 434 -2.36 64.76 73.97
CA MET A 434 -3.34 65.86 74.07
C MET A 434 -4.76 65.39 74.45
N TYR A 435 -5.01 64.08 74.41
CA TYR A 435 -6.29 63.47 74.80
C TYR A 435 -6.25 62.79 76.17
N ARG A 436 -5.24 63.10 76.99
CA ARG A 436 -5.11 62.70 78.40
C ARG A 436 -4.93 63.96 79.23
#